data_AF-A0A8B7W748-F1
#
_entry.id   AF-A0A8B7W748-F1
#
_cell.length_a   1.000
_cell.length_b   1.000
_cell.length_c   1.000
_cell.angle_alpha   90.00
_cell.angle_beta   90.00
_cell.angle_gamma   90.00
#
_symmetry.space_group_name_H-M   'P 1'
#
loop_
_entity.id
_entity.type
_entity.pdbx_description
1 polymer ?
#
loop_
_entity_poly.entity_id
_entity_poly.type
_entity_poly.pdbx_seq_one_letter_code
_entity_poly.pdbx_strand_id
1 'polypeptide(L)'
;MKSIWSEDGRWFTPREFEVEGNFGASKNWRMSLRCHGWPLKELIKKEYLPNPPRKKKKLNNSDKCEVCHQSGQMRRCDTCSRSYHKNCHIPPVEAKRVRNPWHCIFCKTKAIRERCQDGQPCHQESEVLKRKMLPKEQLKCELLLLMIYCCPESAYFASKPYYSRKSLQGLQEHMWLNKIKNRLNKKAYSRVGAFVRNVRLIFENHEKFYKGKKFIRLGHTVQAEFEKNFKNIFAIQETSKKSIQFRHVVFLS
;
A
#
# COMPACT_ATOMS: atom_id res chain seq x y z
N MET A 1 11.39 30.07 0.91
CA MET A 1 12.87 30.08 0.97
C MET A 1 13.32 31.05 -0.10
N LYS A 2 14.14 32.03 0.27
CA LYS A 2 14.76 32.96 -0.68
C LYS A 2 15.91 32.22 -1.37
N SER A 3 16.00 32.33 -2.69
CA SER A 3 16.88 31.51 -3.53
C SER A 3 17.37 32.22 -4.78
N ILE A 4 17.07 33.52 -4.92
CA ILE A 4 17.53 34.36 -6.01
C ILE A 4 18.30 35.51 -5.37
N TRP A 5 19.56 35.68 -5.77
CA TRP A 5 20.41 36.78 -5.36
C TRP A 5 20.39 37.84 -6.45
N SER A 6 20.17 39.08 -6.06
CA SER A 6 20.13 40.24 -6.96
C SER A 6 21.41 41.06 -6.83
N GLU A 7 21.72 41.83 -7.87
CA GLU A 7 22.94 42.65 -7.96
C GLU A 7 23.01 43.74 -6.88
N ASP A 8 21.85 44.16 -6.38
CA ASP A 8 21.69 45.09 -5.25
C ASP A 8 21.92 44.44 -3.87
N GLY A 9 22.37 43.19 -3.83
CA GLY A 9 22.69 42.47 -2.60
C GLY A 9 21.46 41.93 -1.84
N ARG A 10 20.28 41.89 -2.47
CA ARG A 10 19.05 41.38 -1.84
C ARG A 10 18.76 39.93 -2.25
N TRP A 11 18.33 39.14 -1.25
CA TRP A 11 17.78 37.80 -1.48
C TRP A 11 16.27 37.86 -1.69
N PHE A 12 15.81 37.20 -2.75
CA PHE A 12 14.40 37.09 -3.14
C PHE A 12 13.93 35.63 -3.18
N THR A 13 12.66 35.40 -2.84
CA THR A 13 11.96 34.21 -3.32
C THR A 13 11.61 34.36 -4.81
N PRO A 14 11.37 33.27 -5.57
CA PRO A 14 10.90 33.37 -6.95
C PRO A 14 9.67 34.26 -7.13
N ARG A 15 8.78 34.30 -6.14
CA ARG A 15 7.59 35.14 -6.17
C ARG A 15 7.90 36.62 -5.92
N GLU A 16 8.78 36.91 -4.97
CA GLU A 16 9.20 38.28 -4.68
C GLU A 16 9.95 38.87 -5.87
N PHE A 17 10.83 38.08 -6.50
CA PHE A 17 11.57 38.50 -7.69
C PHE A 17 10.66 38.75 -8.90
N GLU A 18 9.61 37.93 -9.09
CA GLU A 18 8.58 38.21 -10.11
C GLU A 18 7.84 39.53 -9.86
N VAL A 19 7.52 39.84 -8.61
CA VAL A 19 6.79 41.06 -8.25
C VAL A 19 7.68 42.28 -8.48
N GLU A 20 8.95 42.22 -8.08
CA GLU A 20 9.94 43.27 -8.32
C GLU A 20 10.12 43.53 -9.84
N GLY A 21 10.12 42.47 -10.64
CA GLY A 21 10.23 42.55 -12.10
C GLY A 21 8.94 42.93 -12.85
N ASN A 22 7.89 43.44 -12.17
CA ASN A 22 6.58 43.74 -12.76
C ASN A 22 5.84 42.53 -13.40
N PHE A 23 6.24 41.29 -13.09
CA PHE A 23 5.57 40.06 -13.53
C PHE A 23 4.63 39.47 -12.46
N GLY A 24 4.22 40.26 -11.46
CA GLY A 24 3.39 39.82 -10.33
C GLY A 24 2.05 39.16 -10.72
N ALA A 25 1.52 39.46 -11.91
CA ALA A 25 0.30 38.84 -12.46
C ALA A 25 0.49 37.38 -12.92
N SER A 26 1.72 36.95 -13.22
CA SER A 26 2.02 35.56 -13.58
C SER A 26 1.75 34.66 -12.38
N LYS A 27 0.96 33.59 -12.53
CA LYS A 27 0.73 32.61 -11.45
C LYS A 27 1.78 31.50 -11.43
N ASN A 28 2.77 31.53 -12.32
CA ASN A 28 3.68 30.43 -12.54
C ASN A 28 5.13 30.87 -12.79
N TRP A 29 5.81 31.29 -11.72
CA TRP A 29 7.24 31.66 -11.70
C TRP A 29 8.17 30.68 -12.40
N ARG A 30 7.82 29.39 -12.50
CA ARG A 30 8.64 28.39 -13.20
C ARG A 30 8.73 28.65 -14.71
N MET A 31 7.74 29.34 -15.28
CA MET A 31 7.70 29.67 -16.70
C MET A 31 8.14 31.12 -16.98
N SER A 32 7.78 32.05 -16.09
CA SER A 32 8.08 33.48 -16.23
C SER A 32 9.53 33.81 -15.90
N LEU A 33 10.12 33.18 -14.90
CA LEU A 33 11.53 33.38 -14.60
C LEU A 33 12.39 32.59 -15.59
N ARG A 34 13.40 33.27 -16.14
CA ARG A 34 14.33 32.72 -17.12
C ARG A 34 15.77 32.96 -16.68
N CYS A 35 16.63 31.99 -16.94
CA CYS A 35 18.08 32.12 -16.80
C CYS A 35 18.69 31.87 -18.18
N HIS A 36 19.41 32.86 -18.73
CA HIS A 36 19.93 32.82 -20.11
C HIS A 36 18.88 32.43 -21.17
N GLY A 37 17.68 33.01 -21.07
CA GLY A 37 16.57 32.72 -21.99
C GLY A 37 15.78 31.44 -21.71
N TRP A 38 16.30 30.53 -20.87
CA TRP A 38 15.66 29.26 -20.52
C TRP A 38 14.70 29.41 -19.34
N PRO A 39 13.44 28.94 -19.44
CA PRO A 39 12.52 28.90 -18.30
C PRO A 39 13.06 28.03 -17.17
N LEU A 40 12.90 28.46 -15.92
CA LEU A 40 13.33 27.68 -14.75
C LEU A 40 12.71 26.27 -14.73
N LYS A 41 11.49 26.08 -15.27
CA LYS A 41 10.85 24.76 -15.42
C LYS A 41 11.72 23.77 -16.19
N GLU A 42 12.33 24.19 -17.28
CA GLU A 42 13.17 23.35 -18.13
C GLU A 42 14.50 23.04 -17.46
N LEU A 43 15.08 24.03 -16.77
CA LEU A 43 16.32 23.85 -16.00
C LEU A 43 16.12 22.88 -14.81
N ILE A 44 14.96 22.93 -14.14
CA ILE A 44 14.58 21.96 -13.11
C ILE A 44 14.36 20.56 -13.71
N LYS A 45 13.71 20.47 -14.88
CA LYS A 45 13.44 19.19 -15.56
C LYS A 45 14.73 18.50 -16.02
N LYS A 46 15.72 19.28 -16.45
CA LYS A 46 17.06 18.81 -16.84
C LYS A 46 18.04 18.69 -15.65
N GLU A 47 17.55 18.85 -14.41
CA GLU A 47 18.30 18.72 -13.16
C GLU A 47 19.45 19.72 -12.96
N TYR A 48 19.54 20.78 -13.77
CA TYR A 48 20.50 21.89 -13.56
C TYR A 48 20.15 22.78 -12.36
N LEU A 49 18.89 22.77 -11.92
CA LEU A 49 18.44 23.47 -10.73
C LEU A 49 17.69 22.54 -9.77
N PRO A 50 17.90 22.69 -8.44
CA PRO A 50 17.15 21.92 -7.46
C PRO A 50 15.65 22.29 -7.52
N ASN A 51 14.78 21.29 -7.61
CA ASN A 51 13.34 21.50 -7.53
C ASN A 51 12.99 22.01 -6.11
N PRO A 52 12.49 23.25 -5.96
CA PRO A 52 12.21 23.76 -4.62
C PRO A 52 11.13 22.90 -3.96
N PRO A 53 11.25 22.65 -2.64
CA PRO A 53 10.25 21.87 -1.92
C PRO A 53 8.89 22.54 -2.12
N ARG A 54 7.97 21.84 -2.79
CA ARG A 54 6.58 22.30 -2.92
C ARG A 54 6.11 22.67 -1.52
N LYS A 55 5.58 23.89 -1.32
CA LYS A 55 4.84 24.24 -0.09
C LYS A 55 3.89 23.07 0.14
N LYS A 56 4.14 22.27 1.18
CA LYS A 56 3.28 21.15 1.53
C LYS A 56 1.90 21.77 1.69
N LYS A 57 0.96 21.49 0.77
CA LYS A 57 -0.46 21.69 1.07
C LYS A 57 -0.63 20.93 2.38
N LYS A 58 -0.95 21.59 3.49
CA LYS A 58 -1.22 20.88 4.75
C LYS A 58 -2.37 19.93 4.41
N LEU A 59 -2.04 18.66 4.16
CA LEU A 59 -3.08 17.66 4.02
C LEU A 59 -3.69 17.55 5.41
N ASN A 60 -5.01 17.71 5.50
CA ASN A 60 -5.73 17.40 6.72
C ASN A 60 -5.67 15.87 6.88
N ASN A 61 -4.63 15.40 7.57
CA ASN A 61 -4.52 14.01 7.96
C ASN A 61 -5.65 13.69 8.94
N SER A 62 -6.22 12.50 8.81
CA SER A 62 -7.21 11.96 9.73
C SER A 62 -6.65 11.93 11.16
N ASP A 63 -7.49 12.30 12.12
CA ASP A 63 -7.21 12.16 13.55
C ASP A 63 -7.49 10.74 14.07
N LYS A 64 -7.91 9.83 13.17
CA LYS A 64 -8.11 8.41 13.46
C LYS A 64 -7.12 7.55 12.69
N CYS A 65 -6.68 6.46 13.31
CA CYS A 65 -5.82 5.46 12.68
C CYS A 65 -6.57 4.76 11.53
N GLU A 66 -5.92 4.59 10.39
CA GLU A 66 -6.51 3.90 9.22
C GLU A 66 -6.86 2.44 9.51
N VAL A 67 -6.20 1.81 10.49
CA VAL A 67 -6.33 0.37 10.76
C VAL A 67 -7.33 0.09 11.87
N CYS A 68 -7.18 0.75 13.03
CA CYS A 68 -8.04 0.49 14.20
C CYS A 68 -9.11 1.55 14.42
N HIS A 69 -9.14 2.62 13.61
CA HIS A 69 -10.08 3.74 13.70
C HIS A 69 -10.12 4.49 15.05
N GLN A 70 -9.13 4.24 15.90
CA GLN A 70 -8.94 4.94 17.18
C GLN A 70 -8.02 6.14 17.02
N SER A 71 -8.27 7.17 17.83
CA SER A 71 -7.40 8.33 18.00
C SER A 71 -6.18 7.96 18.86
N GLY A 72 -5.12 8.78 18.81
CA GLY A 72 -3.92 8.57 19.62
C GLY A 72 -2.64 9.11 18.97
N GLN A 73 -1.48 8.69 19.50
CA GLN A 73 -0.18 9.09 18.94
C GLN A 73 0.10 8.35 17.63
N MET A 74 -0.08 9.05 16.51
CA MET A 74 0.03 8.46 15.18
C MET A 74 1.09 9.16 14.32
N ARG A 75 1.64 8.39 13.37
CA ARG A 75 2.43 8.93 12.26
C ARG A 75 1.50 9.30 11.12
N ARG A 76 1.57 10.56 10.70
CA ARG A 76 0.88 11.12 9.54
C ARG A 76 1.67 10.87 8.27
N CYS A 77 1.00 10.44 7.21
CA CYS A 77 1.60 10.34 5.87
C CYS A 77 1.80 11.73 5.28
N ASP A 78 2.98 11.98 4.69
CA ASP A 78 3.30 13.29 4.08
C ASP A 78 2.58 13.54 2.74
N THR A 79 2.00 12.50 2.13
CA THR A 79 1.41 12.56 0.77
C THR A 79 -0.06 12.14 0.68
N CYS A 80 -0.68 11.71 1.78
CA CYS A 80 -2.12 11.40 1.81
C CYS A 80 -2.70 11.72 3.20
N SER A 81 -4.01 11.69 3.34
CA SER A 81 -4.71 11.99 4.61
C SER A 81 -4.60 10.87 5.65
N ARG A 82 -3.95 9.74 5.39
CA ARG A 82 -3.93 8.60 6.32
C ARG A 82 -2.95 8.80 7.47
N SER A 83 -3.34 8.28 8.63
CA SER A 83 -2.58 8.28 9.89
C SER A 83 -2.53 6.87 10.46
N TYR A 84 -1.42 6.51 11.13
CA TYR A 84 -1.24 5.17 11.67
C TYR A 84 -0.57 5.19 13.04
N HIS A 85 -1.05 4.37 13.98
CA HIS A 85 -0.25 4.03 15.16
C HIS A 85 1.03 3.28 14.75
N LYS A 86 2.08 3.43 15.55
CA LYS A 86 3.39 2.80 15.33
C LYS A 86 3.28 1.31 14.97
N ASN A 87 2.47 0.58 15.74
CA ASN A 87 2.30 -0.87 15.59
C ASN A 87 1.11 -1.26 14.71
N CYS A 88 0.27 -0.31 14.29
CA CYS A 88 -0.82 -0.59 13.35
C CYS A 88 -0.32 -0.66 11.91
N HIS A 89 0.63 0.20 11.52
CA HIS A 89 1.24 0.14 10.20
C HIS A 89 2.08 -1.15 10.03
N ILE A 90 2.16 -1.64 8.80
CA ILE A 90 2.99 -2.79 8.41
C ILE A 90 3.88 -2.34 7.24
N PRO A 91 5.22 -2.44 7.36
CA PRO A 91 5.97 -2.76 8.59
C PRO A 91 5.76 -1.66 9.65
N PRO A 92 6.05 -1.92 10.94
CA PRO A 92 5.90 -0.92 11.99
C PRO A 92 6.61 0.39 11.65
N VAL A 93 6.03 1.53 12.05
CA VAL A 93 6.64 2.84 11.78
C VAL A 93 7.94 2.97 12.56
N GLU A 94 9.04 3.26 11.85
CA GLU A 94 10.33 3.53 12.47
C GLU A 94 10.26 4.76 13.38
N ALA A 95 10.85 4.66 14.57
CA ALA A 95 10.82 5.73 15.57
C ALA A 95 11.69 6.94 15.17
N LYS A 96 12.70 6.73 14.30
CA LYS A 96 13.63 7.79 13.91
C LYS A 96 12.94 8.73 12.92
N ARG A 97 12.76 9.98 13.35
CA ARG A 97 12.49 11.10 12.44
C ARG A 97 13.79 11.40 11.67
N VAL A 98 14.07 10.62 10.63
CA VAL A 98 15.00 11.08 9.59
C VAL A 98 14.38 12.33 8.96
N ARG A 99 15.18 13.31 8.54
CA ARG A 99 14.72 14.56 7.87
C ARG A 99 13.90 14.31 6.57
N ASN A 100 13.63 13.06 6.23
CA ASN A 100 12.96 12.63 5.01
C ASN A 100 11.45 12.48 5.20
N PRO A 101 10.65 12.80 4.17
CA PRO A 101 9.20 12.59 4.19
C PRO A 101 8.85 11.11 4.35
N TRP A 102 7.93 10.81 5.26
CA TRP A 102 7.41 9.48 5.49
C TRP A 102 6.15 9.23 4.67
N HIS A 103 6.16 8.14 3.92
CA HIS A 103 5.07 7.72 3.06
C HIS A 103 4.49 6.41 3.58
N CYS A 104 3.17 6.33 3.72
CA CYS A 104 2.51 5.08 4.10
C CYS A 104 2.62 4.03 2.98
N ILE A 105 2.37 2.77 3.31
CA ILE A 105 2.48 1.66 2.37
C ILE A 105 1.57 1.80 1.14
N PHE A 106 0.39 2.42 1.27
CA PHE A 106 -0.49 2.70 0.14
C PHE A 106 0.17 3.66 -0.86
N CYS A 107 0.76 4.75 -0.37
CA CYS A 107 1.46 5.72 -1.22
C CYS A 107 2.72 5.10 -1.86
N LYS A 108 3.50 4.32 -1.09
CA LYS A 108 4.67 3.60 -1.62
C LYS A 108 4.28 2.64 -2.73
N THR A 109 3.20 1.87 -2.55
CA THR A 109 2.72 0.90 -3.54
C THR A 109 2.15 1.57 -4.78
N LYS A 110 1.38 2.65 -4.62
CA LYS A 110 0.86 3.45 -5.74
C LYS A 110 2.00 3.97 -6.62
N ALA A 111 3.04 4.54 -6.02
CA ALA A 111 4.20 5.04 -6.76
C ALA A 111 4.96 3.93 -7.53
N ILE A 112 4.99 2.69 -7.00
CA ILE A 112 5.57 1.56 -7.73
C ILE A 112 4.72 1.18 -8.93
N ARG A 113 3.38 1.17 -8.78
CA ARG A 113 2.47 0.87 -9.90
C ARG A 113 2.59 1.90 -11.01
N GLU A 114 2.61 3.19 -10.67
CA GLU A 114 2.70 4.30 -11.63
C GLU A 114 4.02 4.28 -12.42
N ARG A 115 5.14 3.89 -11.80
CA ARG A 115 6.44 3.77 -12.49
C ARG A 115 6.55 2.56 -13.41
N CYS A 116 5.69 1.56 -13.26
CA CYS A 116 5.74 0.31 -14.01
C CYS A 116 4.65 0.24 -15.10
N GLN A 117 4.10 1.37 -15.56
CA GLN A 117 3.00 1.43 -16.54
C GLN A 117 3.42 1.11 -17.99
N ASP A 118 4.18 0.03 -18.20
CA ASP A 118 4.18 -0.70 -19.46
C ASP A 118 3.28 -1.93 -19.27
N GLY A 119 2.16 -1.95 -20.03
CA GLY A 119 1.14 -3.02 -20.13
C GLY A 119 1.10 -4.05 -19.02
N GLN A 120 0.19 -3.90 -18.04
CA GLN A 120 -0.01 -4.86 -16.93
C GLN A 120 -0.17 -6.30 -17.47
N PRO A 121 0.83 -7.18 -17.33
CA PRO A 121 0.65 -8.58 -17.68
C PRO A 121 -0.25 -9.19 -16.62
N CYS A 122 -1.35 -9.80 -17.04
CA CYS A 122 -2.22 -10.50 -16.11
C CYS A 122 -1.59 -11.86 -15.77
N HIS A 123 -1.27 -12.08 -14.51
CA HIS A 123 -0.47 -13.21 -14.06
C HIS A 123 -1.33 -14.40 -13.63
N GLN A 124 -0.78 -15.61 -13.74
CA GLN A 124 -1.38 -16.79 -13.11
C GLN A 124 -1.04 -16.80 -11.62
N GLU A 125 -2.00 -17.24 -10.79
CA GLU A 125 -1.76 -17.37 -9.34
C GLU A 125 -0.56 -18.29 -9.05
N SER A 126 -0.46 -19.41 -9.76
CA SER A 126 0.62 -20.38 -9.59
C SER A 126 2.01 -19.80 -9.86
N GLU A 127 2.11 -18.85 -10.80
CA GLU A 127 3.33 -18.09 -11.09
C GLU A 127 3.65 -17.13 -9.94
N VAL A 128 2.65 -16.36 -9.48
CA VAL A 128 2.78 -15.41 -8.38
C VAL A 128 3.24 -16.09 -7.10
N LEU A 129 2.68 -17.25 -6.76
CA LEU A 129 3.03 -18.00 -5.55
C LEU A 129 4.50 -18.50 -5.57
N LYS A 130 5.09 -18.70 -6.75
CA LYS A 130 6.49 -19.14 -6.92
C LYS A 130 7.50 -18.00 -6.80
N ARG A 131 7.07 -16.73 -6.90
CA ARG A 131 7.96 -15.56 -6.83
C ARG A 131 8.74 -15.51 -5.53
N LYS A 132 10.05 -15.21 -5.63
CA LYS A 132 10.91 -14.94 -4.48
C LYS A 132 10.44 -13.67 -3.77
N MET A 133 10.60 -13.61 -2.46
CA MET A 133 10.20 -12.46 -1.64
C MET A 133 11.20 -11.30 -1.75
N LEU A 134 11.32 -10.72 -2.95
CA LEU A 134 12.12 -9.52 -3.21
C LEU A 134 11.42 -8.27 -2.63
N PRO A 135 12.08 -7.10 -2.56
CA PRO A 135 11.50 -5.92 -1.92
C PRO A 135 10.13 -5.49 -2.44
N LYS A 136 9.85 -5.68 -3.74
CA LYS A 136 8.54 -5.36 -4.34
C LYS A 136 7.46 -6.32 -3.85
N GLU A 137 7.72 -7.62 -3.86
CA GLU A 137 6.81 -8.68 -3.39
C GLU A 137 6.58 -8.59 -1.89
N GLN A 138 7.64 -8.32 -1.11
CA GLN A 138 7.57 -8.06 0.31
C GLN A 138 6.61 -6.90 0.62
N LEU A 139 6.74 -5.77 -0.09
CA LEU A 139 5.85 -4.62 0.10
C LEU A 139 4.39 -4.97 -0.26
N LYS A 140 4.16 -5.75 -1.32
CA LYS A 140 2.82 -6.22 -1.69
C LYS A 140 2.20 -7.12 -0.62
N CYS A 141 2.97 -8.05 -0.04
CA CYS A 141 2.52 -8.90 1.06
C CYS A 141 2.27 -8.11 2.35
N GLU A 142 3.10 -7.11 2.65
CA GLU A 142 2.90 -6.18 3.77
C GLU A 142 1.62 -5.37 3.60
N LEU A 143 1.33 -4.91 2.38
CA LEU A 143 0.09 -4.21 2.05
C LEU A 143 -1.12 -5.14 2.22
N LEU A 144 -1.06 -6.37 1.71
CA LEU A 144 -2.13 -7.35 1.87
C LEU A 144 -2.45 -7.60 3.34
N LEU A 145 -1.41 -7.83 4.16
CA LEU A 145 -1.61 -8.07 5.57
C LEU A 145 -2.20 -6.83 6.26
N LEU A 146 -1.75 -5.62 5.92
CA LEU A 146 -2.34 -4.39 6.44
C LEU A 146 -3.83 -4.27 6.08
N MET A 147 -4.21 -4.60 4.84
CA MET A 147 -5.60 -4.58 4.40
C MET A 147 -6.47 -5.58 5.15
N ILE A 148 -5.92 -6.76 5.51
CA ILE A 148 -6.63 -7.70 6.41
C ILE A 148 -6.88 -7.02 7.76
N TYR A 149 -5.89 -6.37 8.38
CA TYR A 149 -6.08 -5.70 9.67
C TYR A 149 -7.04 -4.51 9.63
N CYS A 150 -7.32 -3.94 8.46
CA CYS A 150 -8.34 -2.90 8.29
C CYS A 150 -9.77 -3.46 8.33
N CYS A 151 -9.96 -4.79 8.23
CA CYS A 151 -11.26 -5.43 8.38
C CYS A 151 -11.57 -5.60 9.89
N PRO A 152 -12.69 -5.08 10.42
CA PRO A 152 -13.03 -5.18 11.84
C PRO A 152 -13.03 -6.61 12.38
N GLU A 153 -13.53 -7.56 11.57
CA GLU A 153 -13.61 -8.99 11.87
C GLU A 153 -12.22 -9.64 12.04
N SER A 154 -11.16 -9.02 11.50
CA SER A 154 -9.78 -9.52 11.61
C SER A 154 -9.28 -9.55 13.06
N ALA A 155 -9.88 -8.77 13.96
CA ALA A 155 -9.52 -8.75 15.38
C ALA A 155 -9.62 -10.15 16.02
N TYR A 156 -10.61 -10.95 15.59
CA TYR A 156 -10.79 -12.33 16.06
C TYR A 156 -9.60 -13.24 15.68
N PHE A 157 -9.02 -13.01 14.50
CA PHE A 157 -7.89 -13.79 13.98
C PHE A 157 -6.52 -13.19 14.35
N ALA A 158 -6.50 -12.09 15.09
CA ALA A 158 -5.27 -11.36 15.40
C ALA A 158 -4.34 -12.16 16.30
N SER A 159 -4.89 -12.81 17.33
CA SER A 159 -4.16 -13.52 18.39
C SER A 159 -4.26 -15.03 18.26
N LYS A 160 -3.44 -15.76 19.03
CA LYS A 160 -3.45 -17.23 19.05
C LYS A 160 -4.86 -17.74 19.39
N PRO A 161 -5.45 -18.63 18.57
CA PRO A 161 -6.77 -19.17 18.87
C PRO A 161 -6.74 -20.12 20.07
N TYR A 162 -7.81 -20.10 20.86
CA TYR A 162 -8.01 -21.03 21.98
C TYR A 162 -8.86 -22.20 21.51
N TYR A 163 -8.21 -23.29 21.10
CA TYR A 163 -8.87 -24.56 20.81
C TYR A 163 -8.73 -25.51 21.99
N SER A 164 -9.79 -26.25 22.33
CA SER A 164 -9.72 -27.25 23.40
C SER A 164 -8.79 -28.41 23.00
N ARG A 165 -8.09 -29.04 23.97
CA ARG A 165 -7.12 -30.15 23.71
C ARG A 165 -7.69 -31.27 22.83
N LYS A 166 -8.97 -31.63 23.00
CA LYS A 166 -9.66 -32.65 22.18
C LYS A 166 -9.83 -32.23 20.71
N SER A 167 -9.86 -30.93 20.45
CA SER A 167 -10.00 -30.35 19.11
C SER A 167 -8.67 -30.18 18.36
N LEU A 168 -7.53 -30.38 19.02
CA LEU A 168 -6.20 -30.30 18.40
C LEU A 168 -5.84 -31.56 17.59
N GLN A 169 -6.56 -32.66 17.77
CA GLN A 169 -6.31 -33.90 17.04
C GLN A 169 -6.73 -33.72 15.56
N GLY A 170 -5.75 -33.54 14.69
CA GLY A 170 -5.93 -33.42 13.23
C GLY A 170 -5.81 -32.01 12.64
N LEU A 171 -5.52 -30.98 13.45
CA LEU A 171 -5.22 -29.63 12.93
C LEU A 171 -3.72 -29.51 12.60
N GLN A 172 -3.44 -29.01 11.40
CA GLN A 172 -2.10 -28.58 10.97
C GLN A 172 -1.62 -27.39 11.82
N GLU A 173 -0.33 -27.04 11.78
CA GLU A 173 0.28 -25.94 12.56
C GLU A 173 -0.65 -24.72 12.67
N HIS A 174 -1.04 -24.34 13.90
CA HIS A 174 -1.93 -23.19 14.10
C HIS A 174 -1.30 -21.89 13.61
N MET A 175 -2.13 -21.07 12.96
CA MET A 175 -1.74 -19.78 12.39
C MET A 175 -2.70 -18.68 12.85
N TRP A 176 -2.18 -17.46 13.00
CA TRP A 176 -2.92 -16.25 13.35
C TRP A 176 -2.19 -15.02 12.83
N LEU A 177 -2.87 -13.88 12.70
CA LEU A 177 -2.33 -12.72 11.97
C LEU A 177 -1.06 -12.17 12.64
N ASN A 178 -1.00 -12.08 13.97
CA ASN A 178 0.20 -11.57 14.65
C ASN A 178 1.43 -12.48 14.44
N LYS A 179 1.25 -13.79 14.28
CA LYS A 179 2.34 -14.72 13.93
C LYS A 179 2.84 -14.48 12.51
N ILE A 180 1.92 -14.30 11.56
CA ILE A 180 2.27 -13.95 10.17
C ILE A 180 2.98 -12.60 10.11
N LYS A 181 2.46 -11.59 10.82
CA LYS A 181 3.04 -10.25 10.92
C LYS A 181 4.48 -10.29 11.43
N ASN A 182 4.75 -11.08 12.48
CA ASN A 182 6.10 -11.26 13.02
C ASN A 182 7.03 -11.91 11.99
N ARG A 183 6.60 -13.00 11.33
CA ARG A 183 7.38 -13.66 10.27
C ARG A 183 7.68 -12.72 9.10
N LEU A 184 6.70 -11.91 8.68
CA LEU A 184 6.84 -10.96 7.59
C LEU A 184 7.80 -9.81 7.94
N ASN A 185 7.73 -9.29 9.17
CA ASN A 185 8.66 -8.26 9.66
C ASN A 185 10.11 -8.77 9.75
N LYS A 186 10.29 -10.02 10.17
CA LYS A 186 11.59 -10.70 10.24
C LYS A 186 12.12 -11.17 8.88
N LYS A 187 11.40 -10.88 7.78
CA LYS A 187 11.74 -11.32 6.41
C LYS A 187 11.91 -12.85 6.30
N ALA A 188 11.14 -13.60 7.08
CA ALA A 188 11.27 -15.06 7.18
C ALA A 188 10.60 -15.83 6.03
N TYR A 189 9.83 -15.15 5.17
CA TYR A 189 9.22 -15.77 3.99
C TYR A 189 10.15 -15.66 2.78
N SER A 190 10.58 -16.78 2.22
CA SER A 190 11.44 -16.82 1.03
C SER A 190 10.66 -16.67 -0.29
N ARG A 191 9.36 -16.99 -0.30
CA ARG A 191 8.46 -16.92 -1.46
C ARG A 191 7.10 -16.38 -1.07
N VAL A 192 6.42 -15.73 -2.02
CA VAL A 192 5.04 -15.21 -1.85
C VAL A 192 4.08 -16.31 -1.42
N GLY A 193 4.19 -17.50 -2.01
CA GLY A 193 3.30 -18.61 -1.70
C GLY A 193 3.39 -19.10 -0.26
N ALA A 194 4.54 -18.95 0.42
CA ALA A 194 4.64 -19.30 1.84
C ALA A 194 3.79 -18.37 2.71
N PHE A 195 3.81 -17.06 2.43
CA PHE A 195 2.95 -16.07 3.08
C PHE A 195 1.46 -16.36 2.81
N VAL A 196 1.08 -16.53 1.54
CA VAL A 196 -0.32 -16.78 1.15
C VAL A 196 -0.86 -18.06 1.80
N ARG A 197 -0.08 -19.15 1.82
CA ARG A 197 -0.47 -20.39 2.51
C ARG A 197 -0.71 -20.16 4.00
N ASN A 198 0.13 -19.39 4.68
CA ASN A 198 -0.05 -19.13 6.11
C ASN A 198 -1.33 -18.32 6.35
N VAL A 199 -1.65 -17.36 5.48
CA VAL A 199 -2.91 -16.60 5.57
C VAL A 199 -4.12 -17.51 5.36
N ARG A 200 -4.14 -18.30 4.28
CA ARG A 200 -5.24 -19.26 3.98
C ARG A 200 -5.44 -20.29 5.09
N LEU A 201 -4.35 -20.78 5.69
CA LEU A 201 -4.39 -21.74 6.79
C LEU A 201 -5.14 -21.24 8.02
N ILE A 202 -5.17 -19.92 8.27
CA ILE A 202 -6.00 -19.35 9.36
C ILE A 202 -7.47 -19.71 9.13
N PHE A 203 -7.96 -19.47 7.91
CA PHE A 203 -9.36 -19.62 7.57
C PHE A 203 -9.73 -21.09 7.34
N GLU A 204 -8.83 -21.90 6.76
CA GLU A 204 -9.02 -23.35 6.65
C GLU A 204 -9.16 -24.01 8.04
N ASN A 205 -8.32 -23.62 9.01
CA ASN A 205 -8.42 -24.12 10.37
C ASN A 205 -9.73 -23.67 11.05
N HIS A 206 -10.13 -22.41 10.83
CA HIS A 206 -11.40 -21.87 11.34
C HIS A 206 -12.61 -22.61 10.79
N GLU A 207 -12.65 -22.85 9.48
CA GLU A 207 -13.73 -23.55 8.80
C GLU A 207 -13.84 -25.00 9.29
N LYS A 208 -12.71 -25.71 9.40
CA LYS A 208 -12.68 -27.07 9.94
C LYS A 208 -13.21 -27.14 11.37
N PHE A 209 -12.82 -26.21 12.24
CA PHE A 209 -13.22 -26.20 13.65
C PHE A 209 -14.70 -25.83 13.85
N TYR A 210 -15.21 -24.89 13.05
CA TYR A 210 -16.58 -24.39 13.18
C TYR A 210 -17.56 -25.02 12.18
N LYS A 211 -17.19 -26.07 11.43
CA LYS A 211 -18.02 -26.74 10.41
C LYS A 211 -19.47 -26.94 10.87
N GLY A 212 -20.42 -26.45 10.08
CA GLY A 212 -21.86 -26.49 10.38
C GLY A 212 -22.38 -25.42 11.34
N LYS A 213 -21.55 -24.47 11.80
CA LYS A 213 -21.96 -23.41 12.75
C LYS A 213 -22.04 -22.04 12.07
N LYS A 214 -22.92 -21.16 12.57
CA LYS A 214 -23.06 -19.77 12.06
C LYS A 214 -21.76 -18.97 12.09
N PHE A 215 -20.84 -19.33 12.99
CA PHE A 215 -19.58 -18.62 13.24
C PHE A 215 -18.54 -18.74 12.10
N ILE A 216 -18.74 -19.66 11.15
CA ILE A 216 -17.87 -19.77 9.96
C ILE A 216 -17.90 -18.48 9.13
N ARG A 217 -19.05 -17.78 9.10
CA ARG A 217 -19.23 -16.54 8.32
C ARG A 217 -18.14 -15.50 8.58
N LEU A 218 -17.67 -15.41 9.83
CA LEU A 218 -16.60 -14.48 10.21
C LEU A 218 -15.30 -14.75 9.43
N GLY A 219 -14.91 -16.02 9.30
CA GLY A 219 -13.74 -16.42 8.52
C GLY A 219 -13.91 -16.16 7.03
N HIS A 220 -15.10 -16.47 6.49
CA HIS A 220 -15.40 -16.21 5.08
C HIS A 220 -15.32 -14.74 4.71
N THR A 221 -15.81 -13.82 5.55
CA THR A 221 -15.73 -12.38 5.30
C THR A 221 -14.28 -11.91 5.14
N VAL A 222 -13.43 -12.23 6.13
CA VAL A 222 -12.02 -11.80 6.12
C VAL A 222 -11.24 -12.49 4.98
N GLN A 223 -11.51 -13.77 4.72
CA GLN A 223 -10.89 -14.52 3.64
C GLN A 223 -11.26 -13.95 2.26
N ALA A 224 -12.54 -13.61 2.03
CA ALA A 224 -12.97 -13.04 0.76
C ALA A 224 -12.29 -11.69 0.47
N GLU A 225 -12.16 -10.83 1.49
CA GLU A 225 -11.45 -9.56 1.37
C GLU A 225 -9.95 -9.78 1.09
N PHE A 226 -9.33 -10.78 1.74
CA PHE A 226 -7.95 -11.17 1.44
C PHE A 226 -7.78 -11.63 -0.02
N GLU A 227 -8.61 -12.56 -0.50
CA GLU A 227 -8.48 -13.13 -1.85
C GLU A 227 -8.73 -12.06 -2.93
N LYS A 228 -9.72 -11.19 -2.73
CA LYS A 228 -9.99 -10.04 -3.61
C LYS A 228 -8.76 -9.12 -3.71
N ASN A 229 -8.19 -8.75 -2.56
CA ASN A 229 -7.02 -7.87 -2.53
C ASN A 229 -5.77 -8.55 -3.07
N PHE A 230 -5.59 -9.85 -2.84
CA PHE A 230 -4.48 -10.63 -3.38
C PHE A 230 -4.50 -10.61 -4.91
N LYS A 231 -5.65 -10.89 -5.51
CA LYS A 231 -5.83 -10.84 -6.97
C LYS A 231 -5.53 -9.45 -7.53
N ASN A 232 -6.09 -8.40 -6.91
CA ASN A 232 -5.86 -7.01 -7.35
C ASN A 232 -4.38 -6.59 -7.22
N ILE A 233 -3.75 -6.85 -6.07
CA ILE A 233 -2.38 -6.40 -5.79
C ILE A 233 -1.34 -7.10 -6.67
N PHE A 234 -1.58 -8.36 -7.02
CA PHE A 234 -0.70 -9.14 -7.87
C PHE A 234 -1.14 -9.19 -9.33
N ALA A 235 -2.22 -8.51 -9.71
CA ALA A 235 -2.78 -8.52 -11.06
C ALA A 235 -3.02 -9.95 -11.57
N ILE A 236 -3.69 -10.77 -10.76
CA ILE A 236 -3.98 -12.18 -11.08
C ILE A 236 -5.22 -12.26 -11.96
N GLN A 237 -5.16 -13.10 -13.00
CA GLN A 237 -6.31 -13.37 -13.87
C GLN A 237 -7.46 -13.95 -13.04
N GLU A 238 -8.67 -13.41 -13.21
CA GLU A 238 -9.86 -14.13 -12.77
C GLU A 238 -10.01 -15.33 -13.69
N THR A 239 -9.91 -16.53 -13.11
CA THR A 239 -10.42 -17.72 -13.78
C THR A 239 -11.93 -17.53 -13.88
N SER A 240 -12.40 -17.03 -15.03
CA SER A 240 -13.80 -17.25 -15.39
C SER A 240 -13.99 -18.76 -15.24
N LYS A 241 -14.95 -19.15 -14.37
CA LYS A 241 -15.53 -20.48 -14.51
C LYS A 241 -15.92 -20.54 -15.98
N LYS A 242 -15.25 -21.36 -16.79
CA LYS A 242 -15.70 -21.66 -18.14
C LYS A 242 -17.15 -22.08 -17.98
N SER A 243 -18.08 -21.19 -18.31
CA SER A 243 -19.42 -21.60 -18.67
C SER A 243 -19.18 -22.62 -19.77
N ILE A 244 -19.50 -23.88 -19.47
CA ILE A 244 -19.65 -24.89 -20.50
C ILE A 244 -20.81 -24.36 -21.32
N GLN A 245 -20.48 -23.62 -22.39
CA GLN A 245 -21.43 -23.18 -23.37
C GLN A 245 -21.84 -24.48 -24.07
N PHE A 246 -22.93 -25.09 -23.62
CA PHE A 246 -23.60 -26.14 -24.36
C PHE A 246 -23.88 -25.55 -25.74
N ARG A 247 -23.12 -26.02 -26.74
CA ARG A 247 -23.48 -25.81 -28.13
C ARG A 247 -24.83 -26.51 -28.31
N HIS A 248 -25.90 -25.73 -28.35
CA HIS A 248 -27.14 -26.19 -28.94
C HIS A 248 -26.84 -26.47 -30.41
N VAL A 249 -26.63 -27.74 -30.73
CA VAL A 249 -26.68 -28.22 -32.10
C VAL A 249 -28.16 -28.29 -32.44
N VAL A 250 -28.66 -27.31 -33.19
CA VAL A 250 -29.97 -27.41 -33.84
C VAL A 250 -29.74 -28.22 -35.10
N PHE A 251 -30.22 -29.47 -35.10
CA PHE A 251 -30.44 -30.21 -36.34
C PHE A 251 -31.64 -29.58 -37.04
N LEU A 252 -31.41 -29.04 -38.24
CA LEU A 252 -32.49 -28.71 -39.16
C LEU A 252 -32.87 -30.02 -39.87
N SER A 253 -34.11 -30.44 -39.68
CA SER A 253 -34.83 -31.42 -40.50
C SER A 253 -35.97 -30.71 -41.19
#